data_AF-A0A3A0DPS7-F1
#
_entry.id   AF-A0A3A0DPS7-F1
#
_cell.length_a   1.000
_cell.length_b   1.000
_cell.length_c   1.000
_cell.angle_alpha   90.00
_cell.angle_beta   90.00
_cell.angle_gamma   90.00
#
_symmetry.space_group_name_H-M   'P 1'
#
loop_
_entity.id
_entity.type
_entity.pdbx_description
1 polymer ?
#
loop_
_entity_poly.entity_id
_entity_poly.type
_entity_poly.pdbx_seq_one_letter_code
_entity_poly.pdbx_strand_id
1 'polypeptide(L)' 'MAELDETIRENAQGPAKASGDTGSVEQHKLPDQIAADRYLASKDAAKSKSRGLVLNKFVPPGTS' A
#
# COMPACT_ATOMS: atom_id res chain seq x y z
N MET A 1 -3.49 -4.16 -7.70
CA MET A 1 -2.31 -4.49 -6.88
C MET A 1 -1.05 -4.65 -7.71
N ALA A 2 -1.09 -5.32 -8.88
CA ALA A 2 0.10 -5.48 -9.75
C ALA A 2 0.75 -4.16 -10.23
N GLU A 3 -0.04 -3.09 -10.42
CA GLU A 3 0.46 -1.81 -10.94
C GLU A 3 1.29 -0.99 -9.92
N LEU A 4 0.92 -1.07 -8.64
CA LEU A 4 1.61 -0.33 -7.57
C LEU A 4 3.01 -0.91 -7.31
N ASP A 5 3.13 -2.24 -7.34
CA ASP A 5 4.41 -2.93 -7.18
C ASP A 5 5.39 -2.62 -8.31
N GLU A 6 4.90 -2.51 -9.55
CA GLU A 6 5.70 -2.10 -10.71
C GLU A 6 6.19 -0.66 -10.54
N THR A 7 5.29 0.24 -10.14
CA THR A 7 5.59 1.66 -9.91
C THR A 7 6.61 1.86 -8.79
N ILE A 8 6.52 1.09 -7.70
CA ILE A 8 7.51 1.15 -6.61
C ILE A 8 8.86 0.62 -7.08
N ARG A 9 8.89 -0.45 -7.89
CA ARG A 9 10.12 -1.03 -8.44
C ARG A 9 10.83 -0.10 -9.42
N GLU A 10 10.08 0.58 -10.28
CA GLU A 10 10.64 1.57 -11.20
C GLU A 10 11.18 2.79 -10.45
N ASN A 11 10.42 3.33 -9.49
CA ASN A 11 10.89 4.44 -8.66
C ASN A 11 12.08 4.05 -7.78
N ALA A 12 12.19 2.78 -7.37
CA ALA A 12 13.34 2.27 -6.61
C ALA A 12 14.65 2.16 -7.41
N GLN A 13 14.57 2.11 -8.73
CA GLN A 13 15.73 2.07 -9.62
C GLN A 13 16.24 3.48 -9.98
N GLY A 14 15.42 4.53 -9.74
CA GLY A 14 15.80 5.92 -9.98
C GLY A 14 16.77 6.48 -8.93
N PRO A 15 17.56 7.51 -9.26
CA PRO A 15 18.45 8.15 -8.30
C PRO A 15 17.65 8.87 -7.21
N ALA A 16 17.91 8.54 -5.94
CA ALA A 16 17.25 9.13 -4.77
C ALA A 16 17.41 10.67 -4.66
N LYS A 17 18.39 11.23 -5.38
CA LYS A 17 18.66 12.66 -5.46
C LYS A 17 19.20 12.97 -6.86
N ALA A 18 18.56 13.90 -7.55
CA ALA A 18 19.07 14.48 -8.78
C ALA A 18 19.39 15.96 -8.51
N SER A 19 20.63 16.36 -8.75
CA SER A 19 21.06 17.75 -8.61
C SER A 19 21.52 18.23 -9.99
N GLY A 20 20.81 19.21 -10.54
CA GLY A 20 21.18 19.90 -11.78
C GLY A 20 21.35 21.40 -11.52
N ASP A 21 21.88 22.13 -12.51
CA ASP A 21 22.23 23.57 -12.43
C ASP A 21 21.08 24.50 -11.97
N THR A 22 19.84 24.03 -11.93
CA THR A 22 18.64 24.81 -11.60
C THR A 22 18.00 24.46 -10.25
N GLY A 23 18.59 23.53 -9.47
CA GLY A 23 18.12 23.18 -8.12
C GLY A 23 18.25 21.70 -7.77
N SER A 24 18.35 21.41 -6.47
CA SER A 24 18.35 20.03 -5.96
C SER A 24 16.92 19.54 -5.76
N VAL A 25 16.55 18.45 -6.44
CA VAL A 25 15.33 17.70 -6.12
C VAL A 25 15.72 16.49 -5.27
N GLU A 26 15.25 16.48 -4.03
CA GLU A 26 15.34 15.30 -3.17
C GLU A 26 14.05 14.51 -3.33
N GLN A 27 14.15 13.29 -3.88
CA GLN A 27 13.03 12.36 -3.84
C GLN A 27 12.88 11.88 -2.40
N HIS A 28 11.65 11.90 -1.87
CA HIS A 28 11.35 11.29 -0.58
C HIS A 28 11.81 9.84 -0.58
N LYS A 29 12.54 9.43 0.47
CA LYS A 29 13.10 8.09 0.58
C LYS A 29 12.00 7.04 0.42
N LEU A 30 12.20 6.07 -0.46
CA LEU A 30 11.26 4.98 -0.72
C LEU A 30 10.81 4.24 0.55
N PRO A 31 11.67 3.98 1.56
CA PRO A 31 11.25 3.43 2.85
C PRO A 31 10.14 4.25 3.52
N ASP A 32 10.21 5.58 3.45
CA ASP A 32 9.23 6.47 4.06
C ASP A 32 7.89 6.41 3.31
N GLN A 33 7.94 6.29 1.97
CA GLN A 33 6.75 6.12 1.14
C GLN A 33 6.05 4.77 1.42
N ILE A 34 6.83 3.68 1.53
CA ILE A 34 6.32 2.35 1.88
C ILE A 34 5.71 2.35 3.29
N ALA A 35 6.34 3.04 4.25
CA ALA A 35 5.81 3.16 5.61
C ALA A 35 4.49 3.95 5.64
N ALA A 36 4.39 5.04 4.87
CA ALA A 36 3.17 5.82 4.74
C ALA A 36 2.03 5.01 4.10
N ASP A 37 2.31 4.27 3.03
CA ASP A 37 1.34 3.40 2.36
C ASP A 37 0.81 2.31 3.31
N ARG A 38 1.71 1.59 3.98
CA ARG A 38 1.33 0.58 4.99
C ARG A 38 0.45 1.16 6.10
N TYR A 39 0.76 2.36 6.56
CA TYR A 39 -0.02 3.03 7.60
C TYR A 39 -1.43 3.39 7.10
N LEU A 40 -1.54 3.94 5.89
CA LEU A 40 -2.83 4.29 5.28
C LEU A 40 -3.68 3.03 5.02
N ALA A 41 -3.09 1.98 4.44
CA ALA A 41 -3.76 0.70 4.22
C ALA A 41 -4.26 0.08 5.53
N SER A 42 -3.45 0.13 6.59
CA SER A 42 -3.84 -0.37 7.92
C SER A 42 -4.98 0.44 8.53
N LYS A 43 -4.95 1.78 8.37
CA LYS A 43 -5.99 2.68 8.86
C LYS A 43 -7.31 2.44 8.14
N ASP A 44 -7.29 2.23 6.84
CA ASP A 44 -8.49 1.95 6.05
C ASP A 44 -9.05 0.55 6.32
N ALA A 45 -8.20 -0.45 6.49
CA ALA A 45 -8.62 -1.77 6.94
C ALA A 45 -9.33 -1.70 8.31
N ALA A 46 -8.81 -0.90 9.25
CA ALA A 46 -9.41 -0.71 10.57
C ALA A 46 -10.76 0.03 10.54
N LYS A 47 -11.01 0.88 9.54
CA LYS A 47 -12.32 1.55 9.33
C LYS A 47 -13.38 0.59 8.78
N SER A 48 -13.00 -0.53 8.17
CA SER A 48 -13.96 -1.45 7.56
C SER A 48 -14.97 -1.96 8.60
N LYS A 49 -16.24 -2.03 8.22
CA LYS A 49 -17.34 -2.39 9.13
C LYS A 49 -17.17 -3.78 9.74
N SER A 50 -16.57 -4.69 8.99
CA SER A 50 -16.24 -6.05 9.44
C SER A 50 -14.85 -6.16 10.08
N ARG A 51 -14.04 -5.09 10.10
CA ARG A 51 -12.67 -5.07 10.64
C ARG A 51 -11.79 -6.24 10.17
N GLY A 52 -11.98 -6.67 8.92
CA GLY A 52 -11.27 -7.81 8.35
C GLY A 52 -11.81 -9.20 8.74
N LEU A 53 -12.94 -9.29 9.45
CA LEU A 53 -13.60 -10.56 9.76
C LEU A 53 -14.50 -10.99 8.60
N VAL A 54 -14.33 -12.23 8.14
CA VAL A 54 -15.23 -12.88 7.17
C VAL A 54 -16.19 -13.78 7.93
N LEU A 55 -17.48 -13.44 7.91
CA LEU A 55 -18.55 -14.22 8.54
C LEU A 55 -19.25 -15.08 7.48
N ASN A 56 -18.94 -16.37 7.46
CA ASN A 56 -19.64 -17.34 6.61
C ASN A 56 -20.69 -18.09 7.43
N LYS A 57 -21.93 -18.16 6.92
CA LYS A 57 -22.97 -18.99 7.52
C LYS A 57 -22.86 -20.40 6.94
N PHE A 58 -22.48 -21.36 7.77
CA PHE A 58 -22.50 -22.78 7.39
C PHE A 58 -23.91 -23.33 7.60
N VAL A 59 -24.56 -23.77 6.52
CA VAL A 59 -25.88 -24.42 6.59
C VAL A 59 -25.68 -25.91 6.27
N PRO A 60 -25.92 -26.82 7.24
CA PRO A 60 -25.82 -28.24 6.98
C PRO A 60 -26.92 -28.71 6.02
N PRO A 61 -26.63 -29.69 5.14
CA PRO A 61 -27.65 -30.25 4.26
C PRO A 61 -28.71 -30.97 5.10
N GLY A 62 -29.93 -30.40 5.17
CA GLY A 62 -31.07 -31.03 5.84
C GLY A 62 -31.96 -30.12 6.68
N THR A 63 -31.65 -28.83 6.85
CA THR A 63 -32.49 -27.90 7.62
C THR A 63 -32.97 -26.74 6.75
N SER A 64 -34.26 -26.74 6.40
CA SER A 64 -35.04 -25.58 5.95
C SER A 64 -35.97 -25.14 7.06
#